data_AF-A0A9P7ESR6-F1
#
_entry.id   AF-A0A9P7ESR6-F1
#
_cell.length_a   1.000
_cell.length_b   1.000
_cell.length_c   1.000
_cell.angle_alpha   90.00
_cell.angle_beta   90.00
_cell.angle_gamma   90.00
#
_symmetry.space_group_name_H-M   'P 1'
#
loop_
_entity.id
_entity.type
_entity.pdbx_description
1 polymer ?
#
loop_
_entity_poly.entity_id
_entity_poly.type
_entity_poly.pdbx_seq_one_letter_code
_entity_poly.pdbx_strand_id
1 'polypeptide(L)'
;MSDGRLNLADFGLSMILSEAQNSTFSSCHPGNVQWMAPEMLAMPEQGEVAIPTKAADVYSYACIMLQVFCGGTPYLRLTQANHVVAARMAGTEPFRQFTDIEDVHKEYSLKCVSVRSRDRPVASAVVKQSNNNTMN
;
A
#
# COMPACT_ATOMS: atom_id res chain seq x y z
N MET A 1 -6.88 -18.27 -23.20
CA MET A 1 -6.73 -16.80 -23.29
C MET A 1 -7.39 -16.24 -22.06
N SER A 2 -6.68 -15.48 -21.23
CA SER A 2 -7.24 -14.83 -20.05
C SER A 2 -7.91 -13.52 -20.44
N ASP A 3 -9.11 -13.27 -19.94
CA ASP A 3 -10.04 -12.22 -20.37
C ASP A 3 -9.61 -10.78 -19.97
N GLY A 4 -8.33 -10.58 -19.62
CA GLY A 4 -7.80 -9.30 -19.11
C GLY A 4 -8.39 -8.85 -17.77
N ARG A 5 -9.06 -9.74 -17.02
CA ARG A 5 -9.68 -9.41 -15.73
C ARG A 5 -8.68 -9.56 -14.58
N LEU A 6 -8.41 -8.45 -13.90
CA LEU A 6 -7.63 -8.42 -12.65
C LEU A 6 -8.54 -8.73 -11.46
N ASN A 7 -8.19 -9.77 -10.70
CA ASN A 7 -8.91 -10.16 -9.48
C ASN A 7 -7.98 -10.00 -8.27
N LEU A 8 -8.49 -9.38 -7.21
CA LEU A 8 -7.82 -9.37 -5.91
C LEU A 8 -8.06 -10.70 -5.20
N ALA A 9 -7.04 -11.21 -4.50
CA ALA A 9 -7.09 -12.44 -3.73
C ALA A 9 -6.34 -12.23 -2.39
N ASP A 10 -6.37 -13.25 -1.52
CA ASP A 10 -5.71 -13.26 -0.21
C ASP A 10 -6.28 -12.24 0.82
N PHE A 11 -7.60 -12.30 1.03
CA PHE A 11 -8.29 -11.56 2.09
C PHE A 11 -8.30 -12.29 3.44
N GLY A 12 -7.48 -13.33 3.61
CA GLY A 12 -7.51 -14.22 4.78
C GLY A 12 -7.40 -13.47 6.10
N LEU A 13 -6.51 -12.47 6.16
CA LEU A 13 -6.32 -11.63 7.34
C LEU A 13 -7.53 -10.73 7.63
N SER A 14 -8.19 -10.21 6.59
CA SER A 14 -9.38 -9.35 6.74
C SER A 14 -10.60 -10.14 7.20
N MET A 15 -10.77 -11.37 6.71
CA MET A 15 -11.86 -12.26 7.15
C MET A 15 -11.70 -12.64 8.62
N ILE A 16 -10.49 -13.04 9.03
CA ILE A 16 -10.21 -13.42 10.42
C ILE A 16 -10.40 -12.23 11.37
N LEU A 17 -10.00 -11.01 10.97
CA LEU A 17 -10.24 -9.82 11.79
C LEU A 17 -11.73 -9.46 11.90
N SER A 18 -12.50 -9.66 10.82
CA SER A 18 -13.95 -9.46 10.84
C SER A 18 -14.66 -10.45 11.77
N GLU A 19 -14.14 -11.67 11.89
CA GLU A 19 -14.72 -12.74 12.72
C GLU A 19 -14.21 -12.71 14.16
N ALA A 20 -12.97 -12.30 14.38
CA ALA A 20 -12.32 -12.31 15.68
C ALA A 20 -11.93 -10.90 16.08
N GLN A 21 -12.80 -10.25 16.84
CA GLN A 21 -12.68 -8.86 17.32
C GLN A 21 -11.37 -8.53 18.06
N ASN A 22 -10.55 -9.54 18.42
CA ASN A 22 -9.35 -9.40 19.25
C ASN A 22 -8.17 -10.33 18.88
N SER A 23 -8.11 -10.87 17.66
CA SER A 23 -7.01 -11.78 17.31
C SER A 23 -5.67 -11.06 17.08
N THR A 24 -4.64 -11.50 17.81
CA THR A 24 -3.24 -11.07 17.66
C THR A 24 -2.70 -11.54 16.30
N PHE A 25 -2.73 -10.68 15.29
CA PHE A 25 -2.11 -10.96 13.99
C PHE A 25 -0.92 -10.04 13.75
N SER A 26 0.27 -10.60 13.88
CA SER A 26 1.50 -9.97 13.42
C SER A 26 1.67 -10.25 11.92
N SER A 27 1.23 -9.29 11.09
CA SER A 27 1.32 -9.36 9.62
C SER A 27 2.69 -8.95 9.07
N CYS A 28 3.66 -8.67 9.95
CA CYS A 28 5.01 -8.20 9.64
C CYS A 28 5.90 -9.30 9.04
N HIS A 29 5.46 -9.95 7.97
CA HIS A 29 6.32 -10.76 7.11
C HIS A 29 7.13 -9.82 6.20
N PRO A 30 8.39 -10.14 5.88
CA PRO A 30 9.24 -9.27 5.04
C PRO A 30 8.61 -8.85 3.72
N GLY A 31 7.81 -9.73 3.10
CA GLY A 31 7.08 -9.44 1.86
C GLY A 31 5.92 -8.46 1.99
N ASN A 32 5.26 -8.40 3.16
CA ASN A 32 4.15 -7.46 3.40
C ASN A 32 4.64 -6.06 3.76
N VAL A 33 5.78 -5.95 4.46
CA VAL A 33 6.29 -4.66 4.99
C VAL A 33 6.54 -3.62 3.89
N GLN A 34 6.89 -4.05 2.67
CA GLN A 34 7.07 -3.16 1.53
C GLN A 34 5.77 -2.43 1.14
N TRP A 35 4.63 -3.11 1.27
CA TRP A 35 3.29 -2.61 0.93
C TRP A 35 2.57 -1.94 2.10
N MET A 36 2.97 -2.25 3.34
CA MET A 36 2.32 -1.73 4.54
C MET A 36 2.43 -0.21 4.68
N ALA A 37 1.32 0.41 5.06
CA ALA A 37 1.28 1.83 5.38
C ALA A 37 2.12 2.15 6.64
N PRO A 38 2.68 3.38 6.76
CA PRO A 38 3.52 3.75 7.90
C PRO A 38 2.85 3.55 9.27
N GLU A 39 1.56 3.85 9.39
CA GLU A 39 0.79 3.66 10.62
C GLU A 39 0.61 2.18 11.00
N MET A 40 0.73 1.27 10.04
CA MET A 40 0.67 -0.18 10.29
C MET A 40 2.01 -0.74 10.78
N LEU A 41 3.10 0.05 10.69
CA LEU A 41 4.44 -0.31 11.14
C LEU A 41 4.76 0.23 12.54
N ALA A 42 3.90 1.10 13.07
CA ALA A 42 4.01 1.55 14.45
C ALA A 42 3.83 0.34 15.36
N MET A 43 4.79 0.11 16.26
CA MET A 43 4.65 -0.90 17.30
C MET A 43 3.50 -0.46 18.19
N PRO A 44 2.40 -1.24 18.29
CA PRO A 44 1.35 -0.91 19.22
C PRO A 44 1.88 -0.96 20.65
N GLU A 45 1.27 -0.21 21.58
CA GLU A 45 1.58 -0.42 23.00
C GLU A 45 1.26 -1.88 23.39
N GLN A 46 1.94 -2.39 24.41
CA GLN A 46 1.96 -3.82 24.75
C GLN A 46 0.54 -4.42 24.81
N GLY A 47 0.21 -5.25 23.82
CA GLY A 47 -1.07 -5.96 23.71
C GLY A 47 -2.05 -5.40 22.67
N GLU A 48 -1.79 -4.22 22.09
CA GLU A 48 -2.58 -3.71 20.98
C GLU A 48 -2.15 -4.34 19.64
N VAL A 49 -3.09 -4.44 18.70
CA VAL A 49 -2.86 -4.99 17.36
C VAL A 49 -3.09 -3.88 16.36
N ALA A 50 -2.21 -3.73 15.38
CA ALA A 50 -2.43 -2.79 14.28
C ALA A 50 -3.62 -3.28 13.44
N ILE A 51 -4.74 -2.57 13.53
CA ILE A 51 -5.97 -2.89 12.80
C ILE A 51 -5.85 -2.30 11.38
N PRO A 52 -5.92 -3.12 10.31
CA PRO A 52 -6.00 -2.63 8.94
C PRO A 52 -7.13 -1.62 8.79
N THR A 53 -6.85 -0.53 8.10
CA THR A 53 -7.82 0.53 7.82
C THR A 53 -7.98 0.70 6.32
N LYS A 54 -9.13 1.26 5.90
CA LYS A 54 -9.35 1.64 4.50
C LYS A 54 -8.23 2.55 3.94
N ALA A 55 -7.65 3.40 4.79
CA ALA A 55 -6.53 4.26 4.40
C ALA A 55 -5.23 3.47 4.19
N ALA A 56 -5.01 2.40 4.96
CA ALA A 56 -3.89 1.48 4.76
C ALA A 56 -4.05 0.64 3.48
N ASP A 57 -5.30 0.26 3.14
CA ASP A 57 -5.60 -0.41 1.87
C ASP A 57 -5.31 0.49 0.66
N VAL A 58 -5.70 1.78 0.75
CA VAL A 58 -5.41 2.79 -0.30
C VAL A 58 -3.89 2.96 -0.50
N TYR A 59 -3.12 2.96 0.59
CA TYR A 59 -1.66 3.04 0.51
C TYR A 59 -1.09 1.80 -0.19
N SER A 60 -1.50 0.60 0.24
CA SER A 60 -1.04 -0.67 -0.35
C SER A 60 -1.38 -0.74 -1.84
N TYR A 61 -2.59 -0.34 -2.22
CA TYR A 61 -3.02 -0.22 -3.61
C TYR A 61 -2.11 0.72 -4.41
N ALA A 62 -1.81 1.90 -3.88
CA ALA A 62 -0.98 2.88 -4.59
C ALA A 62 0.46 2.40 -4.77
N CYS A 63 0.99 1.66 -3.80
CA CYS A 63 2.26 0.99 -3.99
C CYS A 63 2.19 -0.02 -5.15
N ILE A 64 1.11 -0.80 -5.31
CA ILE A 64 0.93 -1.71 -6.47
C ILE A 64 0.90 -0.91 -7.77
N MET A 65 0.16 0.20 -7.83
CA MET A 65 0.12 1.05 -9.03
C MET A 65 1.52 1.58 -9.38
N LEU A 66 2.25 2.06 -8.39
CA LEU A 66 3.64 2.51 -8.57
C LEU A 66 4.55 1.36 -9.02
N GLN A 67 4.35 0.13 -8.54
CA GLN A 67 5.07 -1.04 -9.06
C GLN A 67 4.74 -1.32 -10.52
N VAL A 68 3.46 -1.28 -10.91
CA VAL A 68 3.03 -1.47 -12.31
C VAL A 68 3.74 -0.46 -13.20
N PHE A 69 3.84 0.78 -12.74
CA PHE A 69 4.46 1.84 -13.51
C PHE A 69 5.99 1.81 -13.52
N CYS A 70 6.63 1.42 -12.42
CA CYS A 70 8.08 1.42 -12.27
C CYS A 70 8.74 0.07 -12.62
N GLY A 71 7.95 -0.99 -12.82
CA GLY A 71 8.44 -2.35 -13.08
C GLY A 71 9.12 -3.03 -11.89
N GLY A 72 9.01 -2.47 -10.67
CA GLY A 72 9.70 -2.98 -9.48
C GLY A 72 8.96 -2.67 -8.18
N THR A 73 9.18 -3.49 -7.14
CA THR A 73 8.51 -3.31 -5.84
C THR A 73 9.09 -2.13 -5.04
N PRO A 74 8.32 -1.52 -4.12
CA PRO A 74 8.83 -0.55 -3.17
C PRO A 74 10.02 -1.14 -2.42
N TYR A 75 11.10 -0.36 -2.32
CA TYR A 75 12.30 -0.78 -1.61
C TYR A 75 12.90 -2.11 -2.11
N LEU A 76 12.78 -2.44 -3.40
CA LEU A 76 13.22 -3.71 -4.01
C LEU A 76 14.59 -4.25 -3.52
N ARG A 77 15.55 -3.38 -3.19
CA ARG A 77 16.89 -3.77 -2.71
C ARG A 77 16.97 -4.11 -1.21
N LEU A 78 15.90 -3.89 -0.45
CA LEU A 78 15.83 -4.11 0.98
C LEU A 78 15.06 -5.42 1.24
N THR A 79 15.80 -6.47 1.54
CA THR A 79 15.26 -7.81 1.77
C THR A 79 14.82 -8.04 3.22
N GLN A 80 15.32 -7.22 4.15
CA GLN A 80 14.99 -7.33 5.57
C GLN A 80 13.94 -6.29 5.95
N ALA A 81 12.90 -6.72 6.69
CA ALA A 81 11.78 -5.88 7.09
C ALA A 81 12.23 -4.64 7.90
N ASN A 82 13.17 -4.81 8.83
CA ASN A 82 13.75 -3.72 9.62
C ASN A 82 14.44 -2.65 8.75
N HIS A 83 15.09 -3.03 7.65
CA HIS A 83 15.68 -2.06 6.72
C HIS A 83 14.62 -1.28 5.96
N VAL A 84 13.52 -1.92 5.55
CA VAL A 84 12.39 -1.24 4.91
C VAL A 84 11.75 -0.23 5.86
N VAL A 85 11.52 -0.64 7.11
CA VAL A 85 11.00 0.24 8.17
C VAL A 85 11.95 1.42 8.39
N ALA A 86 13.25 1.16 8.56
CA ALA A 86 14.24 2.21 8.78
C ALA A 86 14.31 3.21 7.61
N ALA A 87 14.32 2.73 6.37
CA ALA A 87 14.35 3.57 5.18
C ALA A 87 13.09 4.45 5.09
N ARG A 88 11.92 3.88 5.38
CA ARG A 88 10.64 4.60 5.41
C ARG A 88 10.60 5.66 6.51
N MET A 89 11.07 5.33 7.71
CA MET A 89 11.18 6.28 8.84
C MET A 89 12.19 7.40 8.54
N ALA A 90 13.22 7.13 7.76
CA ALA A 90 14.19 8.13 7.29
C ALA A 90 13.67 8.98 6.12
N GLY A 91 12.42 8.80 5.67
CA GLY A 91 11.85 9.54 4.55
C GLY A 91 12.43 9.15 3.19
N THR A 92 13.03 7.97 3.07
CA THR A 92 13.53 7.47 1.79
C THR A 92 12.34 7.10 0.90
N GLU A 93 12.30 7.70 -0.29
CA GLU A 93 11.30 7.42 -1.31
C GLU A 93 11.30 5.92 -1.71
N PRO A 94 10.12 5.26 -1.71
CA PRO A 94 10.01 3.83 -2.00
C PRO A 94 10.40 3.43 -3.44
N PHE A 95 10.25 4.34 -4.41
CA PHE A 95 10.48 4.09 -5.83
C PHE A 95 11.49 5.10 -6.39
N ARG A 96 12.51 4.62 -7.10
CA ARG A 96 13.62 5.48 -7.57
C ARG A 96 13.49 5.98 -9.00
N GLN A 97 12.71 5.31 -9.85
CA GLN A 97 12.68 5.57 -11.29
C GLN A 97 11.24 5.51 -11.79
N PHE A 98 10.72 6.65 -12.24
CA PHE A 98 9.48 6.76 -12.98
C PHE A 98 9.87 6.85 -14.45
N THR A 99 9.65 5.80 -15.23
CA THR A 99 9.84 5.82 -16.68
C THR A 99 8.47 5.76 -17.35
N ASP A 100 8.20 6.72 -18.24
CA ASP A 100 7.03 6.75 -19.13
C ASP A 100 5.66 6.67 -18.44
N ILE A 101 5.46 7.50 -17.40
CA ILE A 101 4.16 7.64 -16.73
C ILE A 101 3.68 9.06 -16.94
N GLU A 102 2.42 9.23 -17.34
CA GLU A 102 1.80 10.54 -17.32
C GLU A 102 1.76 11.11 -15.90
N ASP A 103 2.08 12.39 -15.77
CA ASP A 103 2.19 13.07 -14.47
C ASP A 103 0.91 12.92 -13.62
N VAL A 104 -0.26 12.82 -14.25
CA VAL A 104 -1.55 12.63 -13.55
C VAL A 104 -1.62 11.31 -12.77
N HIS A 105 -1.14 10.21 -13.35
CA HIS A 105 -1.16 8.89 -12.69
C HIS A 105 -0.14 8.82 -11.57
N LYS A 106 1.01 9.47 -11.77
CA LYS A 106 2.07 9.60 -10.78
C LYS A 106 1.63 10.46 -9.60
N GLU A 107 1.14 11.67 -9.84
CA GLU A 107 0.71 12.61 -8.80
C GLU A 107 -0.38 12.01 -7.91
N TYR A 108 -1.39 11.38 -8.55
CA TYR A 108 -2.47 10.77 -7.80
C TYR A 108 -2.01 9.56 -6.97
N SER A 109 -1.11 8.74 -7.51
CA SER A 109 -0.50 7.63 -6.75
C SER A 109 0.35 8.13 -5.59
N LEU A 110 1.11 9.22 -5.78
CA LEU A 110 1.89 9.86 -4.71
C LEU A 110 1.00 10.40 -3.59
N LYS A 111 -0.16 10.97 -3.91
CA LYS A 111 -1.16 11.39 -2.91
C LYS A 111 -1.66 10.20 -2.08
N CYS A 112 -1.86 9.04 -2.70
CA CYS A 112 -2.33 7.83 -2.03
C CYS A 112 -1.27 7.20 -1.11
N VAL A 113 0.03 7.45 -1.34
CA VAL A 113 1.12 7.01 -0.45
C VAL A 113 1.51 8.07 0.60
N SER A 114 0.65 9.06 0.88
CA SER A 114 0.89 10.07 1.91
C SER A 114 1.17 9.43 3.28
N VAL A 115 2.17 9.97 3.99
CA VAL A 115 2.57 9.48 5.33
C VAL A 115 1.41 9.52 6.31
N ARG A 116 0.65 10.62 6.31
CA ARG A 116 -0.56 10.76 7.12
C ARG A 116 -1.73 10.06 6.44
N SER A 117 -2.33 9.10 7.13
CA SER A 117 -3.48 8.33 6.64
C SER A 117 -4.66 9.20 6.21
N ARG A 118 -4.90 10.32 6.90
CA ARG A 118 -6.00 11.25 6.61
C ARG A 118 -5.84 12.07 5.33
N ASP A 119 -4.61 12.21 4.83
CA ASP A 119 -4.32 12.99 3.61
C ASP A 119 -4.55 12.14 2.35
N ARG A 120 -4.72 10.82 2.51
CA ARG A 120 -5.00 9.89 1.44
C ARG A 120 -6.47 10.01 0.99
N PRO A 121 -6.76 9.91 -0.31
CA PRO A 121 -8.13 9.89 -0.79
C PRO A 121 -8.86 8.63 -0.32
N VAL A 122 -10.18 8.69 -0.23
CA VAL A 122 -11.01 7.50 -0.03
C VAL A 122 -11.03 6.64 -1.30
N ALA A 123 -11.21 5.33 -1.15
CA ALA A 123 -11.22 4.38 -2.27
C ALA A 123 -12.20 4.77 -3.40
N SER A 124 -13.37 5.33 -3.06
CA SER A 124 -14.34 5.80 -4.07
C SER A 124 -13.83 6.96 -4.91
N ALA A 125 -12.96 7.82 -4.37
CA ALA A 125 -12.31 8.89 -5.13
C ALA A 125 -11.21 8.31 -6.04
N VAL A 126 -10.49 7.29 -5.58
CA VAL A 126 -9.49 6.57 -6.39
C VAL A 126 -10.13 5.98 -7.64
N VAL A 127 -11.24 5.24 -7.49
CA VAL A 127 -11.96 4.64 -8.62
C VAL A 127 -12.44 5.70 -9.63
N LYS A 128 -12.99 6.82 -9.13
CA LYS A 128 -13.44 7.92 -10.00
C LYS A 128 -12.29 8.51 -10.81
N GLN A 129 -11.14 8.75 -10.19
CA GLN A 129 -9.98 9.30 -10.89
C GLN A 129 -9.46 8.34 -11.97
N SER A 130 -9.35 7.04 -11.65
CA SER A 130 -8.92 6.04 -12.63
C SER A 130 -9.84 5.97 -13.84
N ASN A 131 -11.16 6.02 -13.64
CA ASN A 131 -12.14 5.98 -14.73
C ASN A 131 -12.11 7.23 -15.61
N ASN A 132 -11.91 8.41 -15.00
CA ASN A 132 -11.84 9.67 -15.75
C ASN A 132 -10.63 9.73 -16.68
N ASN A 133 -9.51 9.12 -16.29
CA ASN A 133 -8.30 9.09 -17.11
C ASN A 133 -8.35 8.05 -18.25
N THR A 134 -9.35 7.14 -18.27
CA THR A 134 -9.50 6.15 -19.35
C THR A 134 -10.34 6.68 -20.53
N MET A 135 -10.88 7.91 -20.42
CA MET A 135 -11.75 8.53 -21.43
C MET A 135 -11.06 9.62 -22.27
N ASN A 136 -9.74 9.79 -22.17
CA ASN A 136 -8.95 10.71 -23.00
C ASN A 136 -8.04 9.95 -23.95
#